data_AF-A0A1F5KDS0-F1
#
_entry.id   AF-A0A1F5KDS0-F1
#
_cell.length_a   1.000
_cell.length_b   1.000
_cell.length_c   1.000
_cell.angle_alpha   90.00
_cell.angle_beta   90.00
_cell.angle_gamma   90.00
#
_symmetry.space_group_name_H-M   'P 1'
#
loop_
_entity.id
_entity.type
_entity.pdbx_description
1 polymer ?
#
loop_
_entity_poly.entity_id
_entity_poly.type
_entity_poly.pdbx_seq_one_letter_code
_entity_poly.pdbx_strand_id
1 'polypeptide(L)'
;MAEIAILMRGLERSIYPGNKRGRSISEPEKLSVYGENVSTWGEGVIRSRGLGLDIERQFVWGDNSEILKYYYSMVIIGNYPKGRLSFLGIRRNPTLTEFTEAASKLEGYSLSETRTDFAKFINKQNNLSVHLTQSGSRITLVVTQTAPVLSLDAVADQIIPYAASVFNNLSPTWKVNEQVIRQSVSIAKKRNQIIPGIENINS
;
A
#
# COMPACT_ATOMS: atom_id res chain seq x y z
N MET A 1 -3.06 10.32 -31.71
CA MET A 1 -3.42 10.29 -30.27
C MET A 1 -2.83 9.02 -29.69
N ALA A 2 -2.13 9.11 -28.55
CA ALA A 2 -1.62 7.89 -27.89
C ALA A 2 -2.78 7.18 -27.20
N GLU A 3 -3.00 5.90 -27.50
CA GLU A 3 -3.95 5.08 -26.77
C GLU A 3 -3.38 4.74 -25.39
N ILE A 4 -4.14 5.07 -24.35
CA ILE A 4 -3.79 4.77 -22.96
C ILE A 4 -4.49 3.48 -22.59
N ALA A 5 -3.72 2.41 -22.41
CA ALA A 5 -4.23 1.17 -21.83
C ALA A 5 -3.91 1.15 -20.33
N ILE A 6 -4.93 1.27 -19.48
CA ILE A 6 -4.80 0.95 -18.06
C ILE A 6 -4.88 -0.58 -17.96
N LEU A 7 -3.73 -1.23 -17.87
CA LEU A 7 -3.66 -2.67 -17.67
C LEU A 7 -3.69 -2.94 -16.16
N MET A 8 -4.85 -3.39 -15.67
CA MET A 8 -5.00 -3.93 -14.33
C MET A 8 -4.22 -5.26 -14.27
N ARG A 9 -2.98 -5.21 -13.77
CA ARG A 9 -2.13 -6.39 -13.63
C ARG A 9 -1.97 -6.71 -12.16
N GLY A 10 -2.71 -7.72 -11.73
CA GLY A 10 -2.40 -8.45 -10.52
C GLY A 10 -3.35 -8.10 -9.40
N LEU A 11 -4.32 -8.98 -9.21
CA LEU A 11 -4.89 -9.30 -7.91
C LEU A 11 -4.28 -10.60 -7.35
N GLU A 12 -3.37 -11.25 -8.08
CA GLU A 12 -3.04 -12.66 -7.87
C GLU A 12 -1.58 -12.96 -7.46
N ARG A 13 -0.71 -11.97 -7.23
CA ARG A 13 0.63 -12.30 -6.72
C ARG A 13 0.58 -12.56 -5.22
N SER A 14 0.58 -13.84 -4.84
CA SER A 14 1.08 -14.27 -3.54
C SER A 14 2.61 -14.33 -3.66
N ILE A 15 3.30 -13.60 -2.79
CA ILE A 15 4.68 -13.92 -2.44
C ILE A 15 4.55 -14.52 -1.05
N TYR A 16 4.77 -15.84 -0.94
CA TYR A 16 4.80 -16.54 0.33
C TYR A 16 6.18 -16.33 0.97
N PRO A 17 6.32 -15.52 2.02
CA PRO A 17 7.55 -15.36 2.77
C PRO A 17 7.42 -16.28 3.98
N GLY A 18 7.62 -17.56 3.72
CA GLY A 18 7.76 -18.57 4.77
C GLY A 18 8.94 -19.49 4.50
N ASN A 19 9.84 -19.12 3.59
CA ASN A 19 11.07 -19.85 3.40
C ASN A 19 12.16 -19.21 4.25
N LYS A 20 12.55 -19.87 5.34
CA LYS A 20 13.72 -19.56 6.20
C LYS A 20 15.04 -19.70 5.44
N ARG A 21 15.06 -19.51 4.11
CA ARG A 21 16.27 -19.53 3.29
C ARG A 21 17.00 -18.19 3.42
N GLY A 22 17.58 -18.00 4.60
CA GLY A 22 18.73 -17.14 4.81
C GLY A 22 18.51 -15.66 4.53
N ARG A 23 17.80 -14.96 5.44
CA ARG A 23 18.17 -13.63 5.97
C ARG A 23 17.11 -13.18 6.98
N SER A 24 17.58 -12.46 7.98
CA SER A 24 17.06 -12.28 9.34
C SER A 24 15.84 -11.37 9.52
N ILE A 25 14.99 -11.17 8.51
CA ILE A 25 13.72 -10.45 8.63
C ILE A 25 12.74 -11.11 7.68
N SER A 26 11.77 -11.87 8.19
CA SER A 26 10.72 -12.44 7.34
C SER A 26 9.91 -11.29 6.76
N GLU A 27 10.07 -11.02 5.46
CA GLU A 27 9.19 -10.10 4.73
C GLU A 27 7.72 -10.47 5.02
N PRO A 28 6.80 -9.49 5.10
CA PRO A 28 5.38 -9.80 5.32
C PRO A 28 4.81 -10.64 4.17
N GLU A 29 3.97 -11.61 4.50
CA GLU A 29 3.19 -12.35 3.51
C GLU A 29 2.15 -11.46 2.88
N LYS A 30 2.21 -11.36 1.56
CA LYS A 30 1.21 -10.61 0.80
C LYS A 30 -0.02 -11.47 0.58
N LEU A 31 -1.02 -11.35 1.46
CA LEU A 31 -2.33 -11.99 1.33
C LEU A 31 -3.08 -11.47 0.10
N SER A 32 -2.94 -10.19 -0.21
CA SER A 32 -3.43 -9.61 -1.46
C SER A 32 -2.43 -8.56 -1.96
N VAL A 33 -2.25 -8.50 -3.27
CA VAL A 33 -1.46 -7.46 -3.96
C VAL A 33 -2.31 -6.98 -5.11
N TYR A 34 -2.68 -5.71 -5.07
CA TYR A 34 -3.24 -4.98 -6.19
C TYR A 34 -2.17 -4.07 -6.80
N GLY A 35 -2.09 -4.02 -8.14
CA GLY A 35 -1.18 -3.12 -8.83
C GLY A 35 -1.73 -2.61 -10.17
N GLU A 36 -1.75 -1.28 -10.33
CA GLU A 36 -2.04 -0.65 -11.62
C GLU A 36 -0.73 -0.41 -12.37
N ASN A 37 -0.65 -0.99 -13.58
CA ASN A 37 0.39 -0.62 -14.54
C ASN A 37 -0.23 0.22 -15.63
N VAL A 38 0.18 1.47 -15.73
CA VAL A 38 -0.18 2.31 -16.88
C VAL A 38 0.84 2.03 -17.97
N SER A 39 0.35 1.64 -19.14
CA SER A 39 1.18 1.51 -20.34
C SER A 39 0.71 2.54 -21.35
N THR A 40 1.63 3.41 -21.75
CA THR A 40 1.43 4.38 -22.82
C THR A 40 2.10 3.83 -24.07
N TRP A 41 1.33 3.52 -25.10
CA TRP A 41 1.89 3.05 -26.36
C TRP A 41 2.38 4.26 -27.18
N GLY A 42 3.70 4.35 -27.42
CA GLY A 42 4.40 5.45 -28.08
C GLY A 42 5.93 5.41 -27.83
N GLU A 43 6.69 6.36 -28.39
CA GLU A 43 8.19 6.40 -28.41
C GLU A 43 8.89 6.42 -27.02
N GLY A 44 8.14 6.35 -25.94
CA GLY A 44 8.68 6.06 -24.60
C GLY A 44 7.67 5.24 -23.83
N VAL A 45 7.90 3.93 -23.73
CA VAL A 45 7.10 3.06 -22.85
C VAL A 45 7.45 3.39 -21.40
N ILE A 46 6.69 4.29 -20.77
CA ILE A 46 6.83 4.57 -19.35
C ILE A 46 5.96 3.56 -18.59
N ARG A 47 6.58 2.51 -18.05
CA ARG A 47 5.93 1.62 -17.09
C ARG A 47 5.96 2.29 -15.71
N SER A 48 4.85 2.89 -15.30
CA SER A 48 4.69 3.33 -13.91
C SER A 48 3.76 2.36 -13.16
N ARG A 49 4.23 1.85 -12.02
CA ARG A 49 3.38 1.22 -11.00
C ARG A 49 2.65 2.36 -10.29
N GLY A 50 1.58 2.85 -10.89
CA GLY A 50 0.92 4.10 -10.51
C GLY A 50 0.25 4.01 -9.15
N LEU A 51 -0.39 2.86 -8.88
CA LEU A 51 -1.13 2.57 -7.65
C LEU A 51 -0.88 1.12 -7.22
N GLY A 52 -0.79 0.89 -5.91
CA GLY A 52 -0.83 -0.44 -5.32
C GLY A 52 -1.56 -0.45 -3.98
N LEU A 53 -2.17 -1.60 -3.66
CA LEU A 53 -2.80 -1.89 -2.37
C LEU A 53 -2.41 -3.31 -1.97
N ASP A 54 -1.69 -3.42 -0.86
CA ASP A 54 -1.25 -4.68 -0.30
C ASP A 54 -1.97 -4.93 1.03
N ILE A 55 -2.41 -6.17 1.22
CA ILE A 55 -2.87 -6.70 2.52
C ILE A 55 -1.88 -7.77 2.93
N GLU A 56 -1.39 -7.66 4.16
CA GLU A 56 -0.19 -8.33 4.61
C GLU A 56 -0.42 -9.13 5.89
N ARG A 57 0.36 -10.21 6.06
CA ARG A 57 0.47 -10.98 7.29
C ARG A 57 1.94 -11.08 7.71
N GLN A 58 2.27 -10.55 8.87
CA GLN A 58 3.59 -10.59 9.47
C GLN A 58 3.65 -11.73 10.48
N PHE A 59 4.65 -12.60 10.36
CA PHE A 59 4.85 -13.72 11.29
C PHE A 59 5.92 -13.40 12.33
N VAL A 60 5.67 -13.83 13.54
CA VAL A 60 6.67 -13.95 14.61
C VAL A 60 7.03 -15.43 14.70
N TRP A 61 8.28 -15.73 14.38
CA TRP A 61 8.82 -17.09 14.40
C TRP A 61 9.51 -17.38 15.73
N GLY A 62 9.29 -18.59 16.25
CA GLY A 62 10.10 -19.15 17.32
C GLY A 62 11.38 -19.79 16.77
N ASP A 63 12.27 -20.17 17.68
CA ASP A 63 13.61 -20.70 17.33
C ASP A 63 13.52 -21.96 16.45
N ASN A 64 12.51 -22.79 16.68
CA ASN A 64 12.26 -24.04 15.94
C ASN A 64 11.49 -23.85 14.62
N SER A 65 11.33 -22.62 14.14
CA SER A 65 10.51 -22.32 12.94
C SER A 65 9.01 -22.62 13.15
N GLU A 66 8.57 -22.65 14.40
CA GLU A 66 7.15 -22.60 14.76
C GLU A 66 6.63 -21.16 14.65
N ILE A 67 5.37 -21.00 14.25
CA ILE A 67 4.71 -19.69 14.23
C ILE A 67 4.21 -19.40 15.64
N LEU A 68 4.83 -18.44 16.32
CA LEU A 68 4.40 -18.02 17.66
C LEU A 68 3.16 -17.11 17.58
N LYS A 69 3.16 -16.22 16.59
CA LYS A 69 2.09 -15.23 16.41
C LYS A 69 2.13 -14.68 14.99
N TYR A 70 1.02 -14.10 14.55
CA TYR A 70 1.01 -13.26 13.37
C TYR A 70 0.16 -12.01 13.59
N TYR A 71 0.39 -11.02 12.75
CA TYR A 71 -0.34 -9.77 12.71
C TYR A 71 -0.64 -9.39 11.27
N TYR A 72 -1.64 -8.55 11.07
CA TYR A 72 -2.05 -8.06 9.77
C TYR A 72 -1.69 -6.58 9.60
N SER A 73 -1.20 -6.25 8.42
CA SER A 73 -0.93 -4.88 7.99
C SER A 73 -1.50 -4.60 6.60
N MET A 74 -1.48 -3.34 6.22
CA MET A 74 -1.85 -2.90 4.89
C MET A 74 -0.94 -1.75 4.44
N VAL A 75 -0.77 -1.64 3.13
CA VAL A 75 -0.03 -0.56 2.50
C VAL A 75 -0.77 -0.13 1.24
N ILE A 76 -1.03 1.17 1.10
CA ILE A 76 -1.44 1.79 -0.17
C ILE A 76 -0.27 2.65 -0.65
N ILE A 77 0.13 2.47 -1.90
CA ILE A 77 1.24 3.21 -2.51
C ILE A 77 0.81 3.83 -3.83
N GLY A 78 1.18 5.09 -4.03
CA GLY A 78 0.99 5.82 -5.28
C GLY A 78 2.30 6.43 -5.76
N ASN A 79 2.70 6.18 -7.01
CA ASN A 79 3.91 6.76 -7.60
C ASN A 79 3.56 7.77 -8.70
N TYR A 80 3.98 9.02 -8.50
CA TYR A 80 3.69 10.16 -9.38
C TYR A 80 5.00 10.68 -10.00
N PRO A 81 5.24 10.49 -11.30
CA PRO A 81 6.38 11.14 -11.95
C PRO A 81 6.23 12.68 -11.97
N LYS A 82 7.34 13.39 -11.76
CA LYS A 82 7.51 14.82 -11.99
C LYS A 82 7.87 15.03 -13.46
N GLY A 83 7.09 15.82 -14.18
CA GLY A 83 7.26 16.10 -15.60
C GLY A 83 6.10 15.53 -16.42
N ARG A 84 5.57 16.35 -17.36
CA ARG A 84 4.42 16.10 -18.27
C ARG A 84 3.53 14.91 -17.88
N LEU A 85 2.92 15.00 -16.71
CA LEU A 85 1.74 14.22 -16.36
C LEU A 85 0.49 14.91 -16.91
N SER A 86 0.41 15.04 -18.23
CA SER A 86 -0.85 15.21 -18.95
C SER A 86 -1.79 14.00 -18.82
N PHE A 87 -1.56 13.13 -17.84
CA PHE A 87 -1.97 11.74 -17.89
C PHE A 87 -3.25 11.40 -17.12
N LEU A 88 -3.85 12.38 -16.42
CA LEU A 88 -5.23 12.30 -15.91
C LEU A 88 -5.93 13.68 -15.97
N GLY A 89 -5.66 14.47 -17.01
CA GLY A 89 -6.33 15.77 -17.25
C GLY A 89 -5.81 16.95 -16.42
N ILE A 90 -4.98 16.72 -15.41
CA ILE A 90 -4.42 17.78 -14.56
C ILE A 90 -3.04 18.20 -15.10
N ARG A 91 -2.95 19.39 -15.69
CA ARG A 91 -1.71 19.95 -16.24
C ARG A 91 -0.80 20.57 -15.16
N ARG A 92 -0.43 19.82 -14.12
CA ARG A 92 0.66 20.26 -13.22
C ARG A 92 1.49 19.10 -12.71
N ASN A 93 2.79 19.36 -12.57
CA ASN A 93 3.69 18.44 -11.90
C ASN A 93 3.45 18.57 -10.39
N PRO A 94 2.97 17.53 -9.70
CA PRO A 94 2.80 17.65 -8.27
C PRO A 94 4.18 17.81 -7.61
N THR A 95 4.22 18.62 -6.57
CA THR A 95 5.42 18.89 -5.76
C THR A 95 5.29 18.23 -4.39
N LEU A 96 6.43 17.94 -3.75
CA LEU A 96 6.42 17.41 -2.38
C LEU A 96 5.71 18.41 -1.45
N THR A 97 5.94 19.71 -1.64
CA THR A 97 5.30 20.79 -0.89
C THR A 97 3.77 20.71 -0.97
N GLU A 98 3.19 20.57 -2.17
CA GLU A 98 1.72 20.47 -2.32
C GLU A 98 1.15 19.24 -1.60
N PHE A 99 1.83 18.08 -1.68
CA PHE A 99 1.40 16.90 -0.93
C PHE A 99 1.52 17.09 0.59
N THR A 100 2.60 17.72 1.05
CA THR A 100 2.83 18.03 2.48
C THR A 100 1.77 19.00 3.00
N GLU A 101 1.42 20.03 2.23
CA GLU A 101 0.34 20.97 2.56
C GLU A 101 -1.05 20.34 2.57
N ALA A 102 -1.31 19.36 1.71
CA ALA A 102 -2.55 18.60 1.73
C ALA A 102 -2.60 17.67 2.95
N ALA A 103 -1.49 16.99 3.25
CA ALA A 103 -1.38 16.07 4.38
C ALA A 103 -1.47 16.79 5.73
N SER A 104 -0.97 18.02 5.85
CA SER A 104 -1.05 18.81 7.08
C SER A 104 -2.47 19.27 7.42
N LYS A 105 -3.41 19.20 6.48
CA LYS A 105 -4.83 19.52 6.67
C LYS A 105 -5.68 18.32 7.04
N LEU A 106 -5.10 17.11 7.05
CA LEU A 106 -5.84 15.91 7.44
C LEU A 106 -6.09 15.91 8.95
N GLU A 107 -7.36 15.72 9.32
CA GLU A 107 -7.78 15.68 10.72
C GLU A 107 -7.09 14.53 11.49
N GLY A 108 -6.58 14.84 12.68
CA GLY A 108 -5.90 13.88 13.56
C GLY A 108 -4.50 13.46 13.11
N TYR A 109 -3.99 13.98 11.99
CA TYR A 109 -2.61 13.74 11.54
C TYR A 109 -1.66 14.82 12.07
N SER A 110 -0.55 14.39 12.65
CA SER A 110 0.55 15.27 13.09
C SER A 110 1.84 14.95 12.32
N LEU A 111 2.61 15.98 11.96
CA LEU A 111 3.93 15.80 11.36
C LEU A 111 4.87 15.14 12.37
N SER A 112 5.43 13.97 12.00
CA SER A 112 6.32 13.18 12.85
C SER A 112 7.78 13.26 12.42
N GLU A 113 8.05 13.40 11.12
CA GLU A 113 9.41 13.50 10.58
C GLU A 113 9.35 14.31 9.28
N THR A 114 10.36 15.15 9.04
CA THR A 114 10.51 15.89 7.79
C THR A 114 11.98 16.02 7.41
N ARG A 115 12.28 15.86 6.13
CA ARG A 115 13.57 16.08 5.47
C ARG A 115 13.30 16.70 4.08
N THR A 116 14.33 17.17 3.39
CA THR A 116 14.19 17.84 2.08
C THR A 116 13.41 17.04 1.04
N ASP A 117 13.51 15.72 1.10
CA ASP A 117 12.91 14.77 0.17
C ASP A 117 11.86 13.86 0.83
N PHE A 118 11.46 14.14 2.07
CA PHE A 118 10.61 13.26 2.85
C PHE A 118 9.72 14.00 3.84
N ALA A 119 8.46 13.58 3.98
CA ALA A 119 7.60 13.98 5.08
C ALA A 119 6.78 12.78 5.56
N LYS A 120 6.63 12.66 6.88
CA LYS A 120 5.82 11.63 7.53
C LYS A 120 4.82 12.26 8.47
N PHE A 121 3.55 11.94 8.25
CA PHE A 121 2.45 12.31 9.15
C PHE A 121 1.91 11.06 9.82
N ILE A 122 1.54 11.16 11.09
CA ILE A 122 1.02 10.06 11.89
C ILE A 122 -0.34 10.46 12.47
N ASN A 123 -1.32 9.57 12.35
CA ASN A 123 -2.56 9.59 13.10
C ASN A 123 -2.58 8.34 14.00
N LYS A 124 -2.24 8.53 15.28
CA LYS A 124 -2.17 7.43 16.26
C LYS A 124 -3.55 6.85 16.58
N GLN A 125 -4.60 7.68 16.58
CA GLN A 125 -5.96 7.25 16.91
C GLN A 125 -6.49 6.26 15.88
N ASN A 126 -6.23 6.53 14.59
CA ASN A 126 -6.65 5.66 13.50
C ASN A 126 -5.59 4.64 13.06
N ASN A 127 -4.47 4.54 13.80
CA ASN A 127 -3.37 3.62 13.53
C ASN A 127 -2.81 3.74 12.09
N LEU A 128 -2.69 4.95 11.56
CA LEU A 128 -2.20 5.20 10.19
C LEU A 128 -1.05 6.20 10.15
N SER A 129 -0.18 6.04 9.16
CA SER A 129 0.79 7.05 8.77
C SER A 129 0.77 7.29 7.26
N VAL A 130 1.04 8.54 6.90
CA VAL A 130 1.21 9.01 5.53
C VAL A 130 2.68 9.33 5.33
N HIS A 131 3.32 8.68 4.36
CA HIS A 131 4.70 8.97 3.96
C HIS A 131 4.67 9.61 2.58
N LEU A 132 5.43 10.69 2.44
CA LEU A 132 5.64 11.40 1.20
C LEU A 132 7.14 11.38 0.93
N THR A 133 7.57 10.74 -0.15
CA THR A 133 8.98 10.67 -0.52
C THR A 133 9.17 11.23 -1.91
N GLN A 134 10.19 12.05 -2.09
CA GLN A 134 10.63 12.52 -3.38
C GLN A 134 11.94 11.80 -3.76
N SER A 135 11.95 11.13 -4.90
CA SER A 135 13.17 10.50 -5.44
C SER A 135 13.33 10.89 -6.89
N GLY A 136 14.34 11.71 -7.19
CA GLY A 136 14.57 12.28 -8.51
C GLY A 136 13.32 12.98 -9.06
N SER A 137 12.85 12.50 -10.21
CA SER A 137 11.62 12.97 -10.86
C SER A 137 10.38 12.18 -10.42
N ARG A 138 10.28 11.72 -9.17
CA ARG A 138 9.09 11.00 -8.69
C ARG A 138 8.73 11.43 -7.28
N ILE A 139 7.43 11.47 -7.01
CA ILE A 139 6.87 11.57 -5.67
C ILE A 139 6.14 10.26 -5.40
N THR A 140 6.33 9.72 -4.21
CA THR A 140 5.65 8.53 -3.72
C THR A 140 4.82 8.92 -2.51
N LEU A 141 3.51 8.66 -2.58
CA LEU A 141 2.59 8.72 -1.45
C LEU A 141 2.41 7.29 -0.93
N VAL A 142 2.61 7.08 0.36
CA VAL A 142 2.33 5.81 1.03
C VAL A 142 1.39 6.05 2.19
N VAL A 143 0.29 5.29 2.27
CA VAL A 143 -0.53 5.20 3.48
C VAL A 143 -0.36 3.80 4.05
N THR A 144 0.09 3.71 5.30
CA THR A 144 0.39 2.44 5.96
C THR A 144 -0.14 2.45 7.39
N GLN A 145 -0.32 1.28 7.99
CA GLN A 145 -0.54 1.19 9.42
C GLN A 145 0.72 1.59 10.22
N THR A 146 0.52 2.24 11.37
CA THR A 146 1.63 2.53 12.31
C THR A 146 2.05 1.31 13.13
N ALA A 147 1.10 0.43 13.43
CA ALA A 147 1.31 -0.85 14.08
C ALA A 147 0.41 -1.92 13.44
N PRO A 148 0.89 -3.14 13.21
CA PRO A 148 0.06 -4.21 12.69
C PRO A 148 -0.94 -4.69 13.77
N VAL A 149 -2.07 -5.27 13.35
CA VAL A 149 -3.19 -5.65 14.25
C VAL A 149 -3.46 -7.16 14.22
N LEU A 150 -4.18 -7.68 15.21
CA LEU A 150 -4.41 -9.13 15.33
C LEU A 150 -5.53 -9.68 14.43
N SER A 151 -6.42 -8.82 13.95
CA SER A 151 -7.61 -9.24 13.20
C SER A 151 -7.54 -8.76 11.76
N LEU A 152 -7.67 -9.70 10.82
CA LEU A 152 -7.83 -9.37 9.41
C LEU A 152 -9.13 -8.62 9.15
N ASP A 153 -10.20 -8.89 9.91
CA ASP A 153 -11.47 -8.17 9.79
C ASP A 153 -11.33 -6.71 10.23
N ALA A 154 -10.54 -6.43 11.28
CA ALA A 154 -10.22 -5.05 11.65
C ALA A 154 -9.48 -4.32 10.51
N VAL A 155 -8.54 -4.98 9.83
CA VAL A 155 -7.88 -4.42 8.64
C VAL A 155 -8.89 -4.19 7.50
N ALA A 156 -9.69 -5.21 7.19
CA ALA A 156 -10.59 -5.23 6.05
C ALA A 156 -11.74 -4.21 6.15
N ASP A 157 -12.38 -4.14 7.31
CA ASP A 157 -13.67 -3.48 7.45
C ASP A 157 -13.54 -2.06 8.02
N GLN A 158 -12.41 -1.75 8.67
CA GLN A 158 -12.19 -0.45 9.33
C GLN A 158 -10.98 0.28 8.74
N ILE A 159 -9.82 -0.36 8.74
CA ILE A 159 -8.56 0.32 8.39
C ILE A 159 -8.45 0.58 6.89
N ILE A 160 -8.70 -0.40 6.02
CA ILE A 160 -8.56 -0.23 4.57
C ILE A 160 -9.51 0.85 4.03
N PRO A 161 -10.82 0.86 4.35
CA PRO A 161 -11.72 1.91 3.85
C PRO A 161 -11.27 3.32 4.27
N TYR A 162 -10.86 3.48 5.52
CA TYR A 162 -10.37 4.77 6.01
C TYR A 162 -9.04 5.17 5.36
N ALA A 163 -8.08 4.25 5.26
CA ALA A 163 -6.80 4.47 4.58
C ALA A 163 -6.97 4.82 3.10
N ALA A 164 -7.90 4.16 2.41
CA ALA A 164 -8.25 4.46 1.03
C ALA A 164 -8.87 5.86 0.89
N SER A 165 -9.73 6.28 1.83
CA SER A 165 -10.26 7.65 1.88
C SER A 165 -9.14 8.69 2.03
N VAL A 166 -8.22 8.46 2.97
CA VAL A 166 -7.04 9.34 3.17
C VAL A 166 -6.18 9.39 1.91
N PHE A 167 -5.84 8.23 1.33
CA PHE A 167 -5.06 8.17 0.09
C PHE A 167 -5.77 8.90 -1.05
N ASN A 168 -7.08 8.69 -1.21
CA ASN A 168 -7.87 9.32 -2.25
C ASN A 168 -7.97 10.83 -2.04
N ASN A 169 -8.01 11.34 -0.82
CA ASN A 169 -8.02 12.78 -0.55
C ASN A 169 -6.68 13.44 -0.91
N LEU A 170 -5.56 12.74 -0.68
CA LEU A 170 -4.23 13.22 -1.00
C LEU A 170 -3.84 13.00 -2.47
N SER A 171 -4.37 11.96 -3.11
CA SER A 171 -4.00 11.61 -4.46
C SER A 171 -4.65 12.54 -5.48
N PRO A 172 -3.86 13.24 -6.31
CA PRO A 172 -4.39 14.10 -7.35
C PRO A 172 -5.02 13.30 -8.51
N THR A 173 -4.64 12.03 -8.68
CA THR A 173 -4.88 11.29 -9.92
C THR A 173 -5.37 9.86 -9.69
N TRP A 174 -4.73 9.10 -8.80
CA TRP A 174 -5.08 7.69 -8.55
C TRP A 174 -6.12 7.59 -7.46
N LYS A 175 -7.17 6.79 -7.68
CA LYS A 175 -8.16 6.51 -6.64
C LYS A 175 -8.25 5.02 -6.40
N VAL A 176 -8.12 4.61 -5.16
CA VAL A 176 -8.49 3.27 -4.72
C VAL A 176 -10.01 3.24 -4.62
N ASN A 177 -10.67 2.59 -5.58
CA ASN A 177 -12.12 2.49 -5.58
C ASN A 177 -12.62 1.31 -4.73
N GLU A 178 -13.91 1.31 -4.42
CA GLU A 178 -14.54 0.31 -3.57
C GLU A 178 -14.45 -1.11 -4.14
N GLN A 179 -14.50 -1.26 -5.48
CA GLN A 179 -14.37 -2.57 -6.11
C GLN A 179 -12.99 -3.19 -5.89
N VAL A 180 -11.93 -2.40 -6.02
CA VAL A 180 -10.55 -2.82 -5.72
C VAL A 180 -10.44 -3.25 -4.26
N ILE A 181 -10.98 -2.46 -3.32
CA ILE A 181 -10.99 -2.79 -1.89
C ILE A 181 -11.69 -4.14 -1.65
N ARG A 182 -12.93 -4.29 -2.16
CA ARG A 182 -13.72 -5.53 -2.00
C ARG A 182 -12.99 -6.75 -2.56
N GLN A 183 -12.39 -6.63 -3.76
CA GLN A 183 -11.65 -7.73 -4.37
C GLN A 183 -10.39 -8.07 -3.59
N SER A 184 -9.60 -7.07 -3.18
CA SER A 184 -8.40 -7.27 -2.38
C SER A 184 -8.71 -7.94 -1.04
N VAL A 185 -9.74 -7.47 -0.33
CA VAL A 185 -10.22 -8.06 0.93
C VAL A 185 -10.70 -9.49 0.73
N SER A 186 -11.51 -9.76 -0.30
CA SER A 186 -12.02 -11.11 -0.58
C SER A 186 -10.88 -12.10 -0.81
N ILE A 187 -9.87 -11.71 -1.60
CA ILE A 187 -8.69 -12.53 -1.85
C ILE A 187 -7.90 -12.75 -0.56
N ALA A 188 -7.69 -11.69 0.24
CA ALA A 188 -6.98 -11.81 1.51
C ALA A 188 -7.70 -12.75 2.49
N LYS A 189 -9.03 -12.64 2.63
CA LYS A 189 -9.82 -13.55 3.48
C LYS A 189 -9.74 -15.00 2.99
N LYS A 190 -9.83 -15.24 1.67
CA LYS A 190 -9.67 -16.58 1.08
C LYS A 190 -8.29 -17.17 1.34
N ARG A 191 -7.22 -16.36 1.23
CA ARG A 191 -5.85 -16.82 1.48
C ARG A 191 -5.54 -16.97 2.96
N ASN A 192 -6.16 -16.18 3.82
CA ASN A 192 -5.96 -16.28 5.26
C ASN A 192 -6.43 -17.63 5.83
N GLN A 193 -7.43 -18.26 5.21
CA GLN A 193 -7.88 -19.62 5.55
C GLN A 193 -6.83 -20.70 5.26
N ILE A 194 -5.81 -20.39 4.45
CA ILE A 194 -4.71 -21.28 4.12
C ILE A 194 -3.54 -20.91 5.05
N ILE A 195 -3.48 -21.53 6.22
CA ILE A 195 -2.32 -21.39 7.13
C ILE A 195 -1.60 -22.74 7.20
N PRO A 196 -0.44 -22.89 6.54
CA PRO A 196 0.35 -24.12 6.66
C PRO A 196 0.83 -24.31 8.11
N GLY A 197 0.51 -25.46 8.71
CA GLY A 197 1.07 -25.86 10.01
C GLY A 197 0.24 -25.51 11.26
N ILE A 198 -1.01 -25.06 11.12
CA ILE A 198 -1.95 -24.92 12.25
C ILE A 198 -3.10 -25.91 12.06
N GLU A 199 -2.86 -27.18 12.38
CA GLU A 199 -3.97 -28.14 12.55
C GLU A 199 -4.47 -28.19 14.00
N ASN A 200 -3.72 -27.67 14.99
CA ASN A 200 -4.05 -27.83 16.40
C ASN A 200 -3.61 -26.63 17.28
N ILE A 201 -4.35 -25.52 17.27
CA ILE A 201 -4.21 -24.48 18.33
C ILE A 201 -5.44 -24.46 19.26
N ASN A 202 -6.52 -25.17 18.90
CA ASN A 202 -7.73 -25.28 19.73
C ASN A 202 -8.12 -26.73 20.08
N SER A 203 -7.17 -27.67 20.04
CA SER A 203 -7.34 -29.05 20.51
C SER A 203 -6.65 -29.26 21.85
#